data_AF-A0A3C0HHY7-F1
#
_entry.id   AF-A0A3C0HHY7-F1
#
_cell.length_a   1.000
_cell.length_b   1.000
_cell.length_c   1.000
_cell.angle_alpha   90.00
_cell.angle_beta   90.00
_cell.angle_gamma   90.00
#
_symmetry.space_group_name_H-M   'P 1'
#
loop_
_entity.id
_entity.type
_entity.pdbx_description
1 polymer ?
#
loop_
_entity_poly.entity_id
_entity_poly.type
_entity_poly.pdbx_seq_one_letter_code
_entity_poly.pdbx_strand_id
1 'polypeptide(L)'
;MFRHALTRLPALLLLGLLLQALALAVQATPRTGYDIDYRVAFKPELGYAEVSMTHTPDTGRATRLLIGFDPARHSQVRAAGGRLTREGERHVWVPDARRASTLHWRFRVDNERRGGGFDARMTRDWALFRGDDLIP
;
A
#
# COMPACT_ATOMS: atom_id res chain seq x y z
N MET A 1 -26.17 -42.30 -47.50
CA MET A 1 -26.18 -41.09 -46.64
C MET A 1 -25.04 -41.00 -45.60
N PHE A 2 -24.07 -41.92 -45.54
CA PHE A 2 -23.07 -41.99 -44.43
C PHE A 2 -21.65 -41.42 -44.71
N ARG A 3 -21.36 -40.91 -45.92
CA ARG A 3 -19.99 -40.50 -46.30
C ARG A 3 -19.56 -39.10 -45.87
N HIS A 4 -20.50 -38.20 -45.55
CA HIS A 4 -20.18 -36.84 -45.12
C HIS A 4 -19.78 -36.74 -43.63
N ALA A 5 -20.03 -37.78 -42.84
CA ALA A 5 -19.68 -37.80 -41.41
C ALA A 5 -18.18 -38.07 -41.18
N LEU A 6 -17.55 -38.94 -41.98
CA LEU A 6 -16.14 -39.32 -41.80
C LEU A 6 -15.14 -38.23 -42.24
N THR A 7 -15.49 -37.39 -43.21
CA THR A 7 -14.59 -36.32 -43.69
C THR A 7 -14.54 -35.11 -42.76
N ARG A 8 -15.49 -34.97 -41.83
CA ARG A 8 -15.52 -33.89 -40.84
C ARG A 8 -14.75 -34.22 -39.55
N LEU A 9 -14.51 -35.52 -39.27
CA LEU A 9 -13.73 -35.98 -38.12
C LEU A 9 -12.32 -35.35 -38.03
N PRO A 10 -11.49 -35.35 -39.10
CA PRO A 10 -10.15 -34.76 -39.02
C PRO A 10 -10.19 -33.24 -38.85
N ALA A 11 -11.18 -32.57 -39.43
CA ALA A 11 -11.36 -31.12 -39.28
C ALA A 11 -11.79 -30.73 -37.85
N LEU A 12 -12.65 -31.53 -37.21
CA LEU A 12 -13.05 -31.35 -35.82
C LEU A 12 -11.90 -31.63 -34.84
N LEU A 13 -11.05 -32.63 -35.14
CA LEU A 13 -9.85 -32.92 -34.35
C LEU A 13 -8.81 -31.79 -34.45
N LEU A 14 -8.58 -31.25 -35.65
CA LEU A 14 -7.69 -30.09 -35.86
C LEU A 14 -8.22 -28.83 -35.16
N LEU A 15 -9.53 -28.57 -35.24
CA LEU A 15 -10.15 -27.46 -34.53
C LEU A 15 -10.05 -27.64 -33.01
N GLY A 16 -10.25 -28.86 -32.50
CA GLY A 16 -10.06 -29.19 -31.09
C GLY A 16 -8.62 -28.98 -30.62
N LEU A 17 -7.63 -29.39 -31.42
CA LEU A 17 -6.21 -29.18 -31.12
C LEU A 17 -5.84 -27.69 -31.11
N LEU A 18 -6.38 -26.92 -32.06
CA LEU A 18 -6.17 -25.48 -32.17
C LEU A 18 -6.78 -24.74 -30.97
N LEU A 19 -7.99 -25.12 -30.54
CA LEU A 19 -8.64 -24.54 -29.37
C LEU A 19 -7.91 -24.87 -28.07
N GLN A 20 -7.34 -26.08 -27.93
CA GLN A 20 -6.48 -26.44 -26.80
C GLN A 20 -5.17 -25.65 -26.78
N ALA A 21 -4.54 -25.45 -27.94
CA ALA A 21 -3.33 -24.61 -28.06
C ALA A 21 -3.63 -23.14 -27.71
N LEU A 22 -4.77 -22.60 -28.13
CA LEU A 22 -5.21 -21.25 -27.75
C LEU A 22 -5.51 -21.12 -26.25
N ALA A 23 -6.11 -22.14 -25.63
CA ALA A 23 -6.40 -22.14 -24.20
C ALA A 23 -5.12 -22.16 -23.34
N LEU A 24 -4.08 -22.87 -23.78
CA LEU A 24 -2.75 -22.89 -23.13
C LEU A 24 -1.97 -21.58 -23.31
N ALA A 25 -2.29 -20.81 -24.36
CA ALA A 25 -1.66 -19.52 -24.64
C ALA A 25 -2.23 -18.37 -23.78
N VAL A 26 -3.32 -18.59 -23.04
CA VAL A 26 -3.82 -17.64 -22.02
C VAL A 26 -2.91 -17.74 -20.79
N GLN A 27 -1.71 -17.17 -20.92
CA GLN A 27 -0.84 -16.93 -19.78
C GLN A 27 -1.44 -15.75 -19.00
N ALA A 28 -1.78 -15.97 -17.72
CA ALA A 28 -2.11 -14.86 -16.84
C ALA A 28 -0.91 -13.91 -16.79
N THR A 29 -1.13 -12.62 -16.97
CA THR A 29 -0.05 -11.64 -16.79
C THR A 29 0.43 -11.73 -15.34
N PRO A 30 1.75 -11.89 -15.10
CA PRO A 30 2.25 -11.95 -13.74
C PRO A 30 1.88 -10.66 -13.01
N ARG A 31 1.15 -10.80 -11.90
CA ARG A 31 0.73 -9.66 -11.08
C ARG A 31 1.97 -9.12 -10.37
N THR A 32 2.31 -7.86 -10.66
CA THR A 32 3.37 -7.17 -9.92
C THR A 32 2.84 -6.78 -8.54
N GLY A 33 3.67 -7.00 -7.52
CA GLY A 33 3.32 -6.75 -6.12
C GLY A 33 4.48 -6.16 -5.34
N TYR A 34 4.16 -5.51 -4.24
CA TYR A 34 5.11 -5.04 -3.24
C TYR A 34 4.37 -4.97 -1.90
N ASP A 35 5.12 -4.97 -0.81
CA ASP A 35 4.55 -4.91 0.54
C ASP A 35 4.67 -3.50 1.13
N ILE A 36 3.65 -3.13 1.92
CA ILE A 36 3.68 -1.96 2.78
C ILE A 36 3.36 -2.40 4.22
N ASP A 37 4.35 -2.29 5.12
CA ASP A 37 4.16 -2.57 6.54
C ASP A 37 3.98 -1.28 7.34
N TYR A 38 2.84 -1.15 8.01
CA TYR A 38 2.58 -0.07 8.96
C TYR A 38 2.80 -0.55 10.39
N ARG A 39 3.59 0.20 11.15
CA ARG A 39 3.76 -0.02 12.60
C ARG A 39 3.50 1.26 13.35
N VAL A 40 2.83 1.12 14.49
CA VAL A 40 2.46 2.21 15.37
C VAL A 40 2.88 1.85 16.79
N ALA A 41 3.69 2.70 17.40
CA ALA A 41 4.08 2.59 18.80
C ALA A 41 3.52 3.77 19.58
N PHE A 42 2.52 3.53 20.41
CA PHE A 42 1.93 4.54 21.29
C PHE A 42 2.88 4.92 22.42
N LYS A 43 3.01 6.22 22.70
CA LYS A 43 3.79 6.78 23.80
C LYS A 43 2.88 7.67 24.67
N PRO A 44 2.01 7.10 25.51
CA PRO A 44 1.06 7.85 26.34
C PRO A 44 1.70 8.97 27.16
N GLU A 45 2.89 8.72 27.71
CA GLU A 45 3.65 9.65 28.55
C GLU A 45 4.15 10.87 27.78
N LEU A 46 4.29 10.73 26.46
CA LEU A 46 4.79 11.77 25.56
C LEU A 46 3.68 12.39 24.71
N GLY A 47 2.46 11.84 24.75
CA GLY A 47 1.29 12.34 24.03
C GLY A 47 1.31 12.11 22.52
N TYR A 48 2.17 11.22 22.00
CA TYR A 48 2.24 10.91 20.57
C TYR A 48 2.36 9.41 20.29
N ALA A 49 2.07 9.02 19.05
CA ALA A 49 2.44 7.74 18.49
C ALA A 49 3.64 7.91 17.54
N GLU A 50 4.58 6.98 17.58
CA GLU A 50 5.63 6.87 16.57
C GLU A 50 5.14 5.92 15.49
N VAL A 51 5.14 6.39 14.26
CA VAL A 51 4.59 5.69 13.10
C VAL A 51 5.69 5.41 12.11
N SER A 52 5.66 4.22 11.52
CA SER A 52 6.52 3.84 10.41
C SER A 52 5.75 3.13 9.32
N MET A 53 6.03 3.49 8.06
CA MET A 53 5.56 2.80 6.86
C MET A 53 6.77 2.27 6.10
N THR A 54 6.90 0.96 6.01
CA THR A 54 8.01 0.30 5.30
C THR A 54 7.52 -0.19 3.95
N HIS A 55 8.14 0.28 2.86
CA HIS A 55 7.93 -0.26 1.53
C HIS A 55 9.00 -1.31 1.22
N THR A 56 8.58 -2.50 0.83
CA THR A 56 9.47 -3.60 0.39
C THR A 56 9.15 -3.97 -1.05
N PRO A 57 10.04 -3.68 -2.02
CA PRO A 57 9.82 -4.09 -3.41
C PRO A 57 9.91 -5.61 -3.55
N ASP A 58 9.12 -6.15 -4.48
CA ASP A 58 9.15 -7.56 -4.90
C ASP A 58 9.14 -7.61 -6.44
N THR A 59 8.12 -8.20 -7.06
CA THR A 59 7.90 -8.19 -8.51
C THR A 59 7.49 -6.81 -9.03
N GLY A 60 7.02 -5.94 -8.14
CA GLY A 60 6.70 -4.53 -8.35
C GLY A 60 7.28 -3.62 -7.26
N ARG A 61 6.93 -2.33 -7.33
CA ARG A 61 7.32 -1.32 -6.32
C ARG A 61 6.42 -0.08 -6.38
N ALA A 62 6.30 0.62 -5.25
CA ALA A 62 5.84 2.00 -5.25
C ALA A 62 6.93 2.91 -5.83
N THR A 63 6.55 3.77 -6.76
CA THR A 63 7.49 4.69 -7.45
C THR A 63 7.52 6.08 -6.83
N ARG A 64 6.39 6.53 -6.27
CA ARG A 64 6.25 7.84 -5.64
C ARG A 64 5.02 7.84 -4.75
N LEU A 65 5.16 8.34 -3.52
CA LEU A 65 4.05 8.58 -2.60
C LEU A 65 4.00 10.08 -2.30
N LEU A 66 2.80 10.68 -2.43
CA LEU A 66 2.54 12.05 -2.05
C LEU A 66 1.70 12.02 -0.78
N ILE A 67 2.22 12.59 0.31
CA ILE A 67 1.65 12.44 1.63
C ILE A 67 1.41 13.82 2.23
N GLY A 68 0.19 14.04 2.73
CA GLY A 68 -0.25 15.28 3.36
C GLY A 68 -0.15 15.18 4.88
N PHE A 69 0.96 15.62 5.44
CA PHE A 69 1.11 15.67 6.91
C PHE A 69 0.51 16.97 7.44
N ASP A 70 -0.57 16.88 8.22
CA ASP A 70 -1.09 18.02 8.97
C ASP A 70 -0.04 18.47 10.01
N PRO A 71 0.55 19.67 9.90
CA PRO A 71 1.62 20.14 10.79
C PRO A 71 1.18 20.31 12.26
N ALA A 72 -0.13 20.40 12.55
CA ALA A 72 -0.63 20.44 13.92
C ALA A 72 -0.61 19.05 14.59
N ARG A 73 -0.73 17.99 13.79
CA ARG A 73 -0.85 16.60 14.24
C ARG A 73 0.39 15.77 13.96
N HIS A 74 1.15 16.09 12.93
CA HIS A 74 2.26 15.31 12.42
C HIS A 74 3.58 16.06 12.53
N SER A 75 4.62 15.38 12.96
CA SER A 75 5.96 15.97 13.10
C SER A 75 7.07 14.94 12.91
N GLN A 76 8.32 15.40 12.87
CA GLN A 76 9.51 14.53 12.81
C GLN A 76 9.50 13.58 11.60
N VAL A 77 8.92 14.02 10.48
CA VAL A 77 8.85 13.27 9.23
C VAL A 77 10.25 13.05 8.68
N ARG A 78 10.63 11.81 8.46
CA ARG A 78 11.96 11.43 7.96
C ARG A 78 11.92 10.08 7.26
N ALA A 79 12.86 9.84 6.36
CA ALA A 79 12.99 8.57 5.67
C ALA A 79 14.31 7.87 6.01
N ALA A 80 14.26 6.55 6.15
CA ALA A 80 15.40 5.65 6.13
C ALA A 80 15.37 4.90 4.80
N GLY A 81 16.23 5.33 3.86
CA GLY A 81 16.21 4.86 2.48
C GLY A 81 15.23 5.63 1.58
N GLY A 82 15.44 5.53 0.28
CA GLY A 82 14.73 6.35 -0.71
C GLY A 82 15.08 7.84 -0.61
N ARG A 83 14.29 8.67 -1.29
CA ARG A 83 14.41 10.13 -1.30
C ARG A 83 13.13 10.76 -0.78
N LEU A 84 13.25 11.59 0.25
CA LEU A 84 12.16 12.39 0.79
C LEU A 84 12.40 13.87 0.46
N THR A 85 11.43 14.50 -0.20
CA THR A 85 11.43 15.94 -0.49
C THR A 85 10.13 16.57 -0.01
N ARG A 86 10.13 17.90 0.19
CA ARG A 86 8.91 18.66 0.47
C ARG A 86 8.58 19.51 -0.75
N GLU A 87 7.36 19.38 -1.27
CA GLU A 87 6.82 20.14 -2.40
C GLU A 87 5.60 20.91 -1.90
N GLY A 88 5.78 22.21 -1.58
CA GLY A 88 4.74 23.00 -0.92
C GLY A 88 4.33 22.39 0.42
N GLU A 89 3.03 22.10 0.59
CA GLU A 89 2.49 21.49 1.80
C GLU A 89 2.56 19.95 1.84
N ARG A 90 3.05 19.31 0.77
CA ARG A 90 3.12 17.84 0.69
C ARG A 90 4.54 17.33 0.82
N HIS A 91 4.66 16.14 1.38
CA HIS A 91 5.90 15.37 1.33
C HIS A 91 5.83 14.40 0.16
N VAL A 92 6.93 14.32 -0.58
CA VAL A 92 7.10 13.43 -1.71
C VAL A 92 8.17 12.44 -1.34
N TRP A 93 7.77 11.18 -1.19
CA TRP A 93 8.67 10.09 -0.89
C TRP A 93 8.79 9.17 -2.10
N VAL A 94 10.02 8.97 -2.55
CA VAL A 94 10.39 8.01 -3.60
C VAL A 94 11.16 6.89 -2.90
N PRO A 95 10.54 5.73 -2.62
CA PRO A 95 11.21 4.61 -1.99
C PRO A 95 12.37 4.07 -2.84
N ASP A 96 13.31 3.37 -2.21
CA ASP A 96 14.35 2.66 -2.97
C ASP A 96 13.70 1.60 -3.89
N ALA A 97 14.23 1.50 -5.10
CA ALA A 97 13.66 0.64 -6.13
C ALA A 97 13.96 -0.86 -5.94
N ARG A 98 14.94 -1.20 -5.11
CA ARG A 98 15.49 -2.56 -4.95
C ARG A 98 15.56 -3.02 -3.50
N ARG A 99 15.42 -2.11 -2.53
CA ARG A 99 15.57 -2.39 -1.10
C ARG A 99 14.40 -1.85 -0.30
N ALA A 100 14.17 -2.45 0.86
CA ALA A 100 13.22 -1.91 1.81
C ALA A 100 13.60 -0.48 2.20
N SER A 101 12.62 0.42 2.24
CA SER A 101 12.78 1.80 2.69
C SER A 101 11.65 2.14 3.64
N THR A 102 11.92 2.95 4.65
CA THR A 102 10.93 3.26 5.69
C THR A 102 10.71 4.76 5.81
N LEU A 103 9.46 5.18 5.80
CA LEU A 103 9.06 6.54 6.18
C LEU A 103 8.62 6.54 7.64
N HIS A 104 9.10 7.50 8.43
CA HIS A 104 8.81 7.64 9.85
C HIS A 104 8.20 9.01 10.14
N TRP A 105 7.27 9.07 11.08
CA TRP A 105 6.74 10.32 11.62
C TRP A 105 6.23 10.11 13.05
N ARG A 106 5.93 11.22 13.73
CA ARG A 106 5.20 11.25 14.99
C ARG A 106 3.82 11.83 14.76
N PHE A 107 2.82 11.24 15.40
CA PHE A 107 1.44 11.69 15.37
C PHE A 107 0.97 12.04 16.78
N ARG A 108 0.52 13.28 16.99
CA ARG A 108 -0.13 13.70 18.24
C ARG A 108 -1.54 13.09 18.27
N VAL A 109 -1.73 12.13 19.18
CA VAL A 109 -2.98 11.37 19.25
C VAL A 109 -4.12 12.23 19.77
N ASP A 110 -3.88 12.90 20.90
CA ASP A 110 -4.89 13.75 21.53
C ASP A 110 -5.28 14.91 20.62
N ASN A 111 -6.60 15.05 20.41
CA ASN A 111 -7.19 16.19 19.73
C ASN A 111 -8.35 16.72 20.56
N GLU A 112 -8.13 17.91 21.13
CA GLU A 112 -9.08 18.59 21.99
C GLU A 112 -9.92 19.58 21.18
N ARG A 113 -11.23 19.49 21.32
CA ARG A 113 -12.20 20.37 20.68
C ARG A 113 -12.41 21.61 21.55
N ARG A 114 -12.89 22.70 20.94
CA ARG A 114 -13.37 23.87 21.71
C ARG A 114 -14.41 23.43 22.74
N GLY A 115 -14.15 23.73 24.01
CA GLY A 115 -15.01 23.36 25.13
C GLY A 115 -14.52 22.14 25.94
N GLY A 116 -13.32 21.60 25.67
CA GLY A 116 -12.67 20.61 26.52
C GLY A 116 -13.00 19.14 26.24
N GLY A 117 -13.79 18.87 25.20
CA GLY A 117 -14.08 17.50 24.74
C GLY A 117 -12.98 16.97 23.81
N PHE A 118 -12.80 15.65 23.76
CA PHE A 118 -11.85 15.00 22.86
C PHE A 118 -12.58 14.19 21.79
N ASP A 119 -12.14 14.28 20.53
CA ASP A 119 -12.53 13.33 19.46
C ASP A 119 -11.44 12.29 19.18
N ALA A 120 -10.21 12.54 19.67
CA ALA A 120 -9.16 11.56 19.80
C ALA A 120 -8.46 11.73 21.15
N ARG A 121 -8.22 10.62 21.86
CA ARG A 121 -7.62 10.61 23.20
C ARG A 121 -6.79 9.36 23.42
N MET A 122 -5.63 9.54 24.04
CA MET A 122 -4.77 8.48 24.52
C MET A 122 -4.49 8.69 26.01
N THR A 123 -4.58 7.59 26.75
CA THR A 123 -4.19 7.49 28.15
C THR A 123 -3.18 6.35 28.29
N ARG A 124 -2.74 6.07 29.53
CA ARG A 124 -1.85 4.92 29.79
C ARG A 124 -2.53 3.57 29.54
N ASP A 125 -3.85 3.51 29.66
CA ASP A 125 -4.60 2.25 29.66
C ASP A 125 -5.39 2.01 28.37
N TRP A 126 -5.72 3.08 27.64
CA TRP A 126 -6.53 3.00 26.43
C TRP A 126 -6.25 4.16 25.48
N ALA A 127 -6.58 3.94 24.19
CA ALA A 127 -6.58 4.98 23.18
C ALA A 127 -7.83 4.87 22.29
N LEU A 128 -8.41 6.01 21.93
CA LEU A 128 -9.52 6.16 21.00
C LEU A 128 -9.13 7.22 19.97
N PHE A 129 -9.06 6.85 18.70
CA PHE A 129 -8.72 7.75 17.61
C PHE A 129 -9.12 7.11 16.27
N ARG A 130 -9.05 7.91 15.21
CA ARG A 130 -9.26 7.47 13.84
C ARG A 130 -7.94 7.03 13.22
N GLY A 131 -7.89 5.80 12.69
CA GLY A 131 -6.67 5.25 12.09
C GLY A 131 -6.20 6.05 10.87
N ASP A 132 -7.13 6.60 10.09
CA ASP A 132 -6.87 7.45 8.93
C ASP A 132 -6.24 8.80 9.29
N ASP A 133 -6.47 9.34 10.49
CA ASP A 133 -5.76 10.55 10.94
C ASP A 133 -4.28 10.28 11.21
N LEU A 134 -3.94 9.04 11.60
CA LEU A 134 -2.59 8.62 11.98
C LEU A 134 -1.73 8.26 10.75
N ILE A 135 -2.37 7.73 9.70
CA ILE A 135 -1.76 7.33 8.43
C ILE A 135 -2.41 8.13 7.29
N PRO A 136 -1.88 9.33 6.98
CA PRO A 136 -2.46 10.24 6.00
C PRO A 136 -2.14 9.90 4.53
#